data_AF-A0A7K3G5Z1-F1
#
_entry.id   AF-A0A7K3G5Z1-F1
#
_cell.length_a   1.000
_cell.length_b   1.000
_cell.length_c   1.000
_cell.angle_alpha   90.00
_cell.angle_beta   90.00
_cell.angle_gamma   90.00
#
_symmetry.space_group_name_H-M   'P 1'
#
loop_
_entity.id
_entity.type
_entity.pdbx_description
1 polymer ?
#
loop_
_entity_poly.entity_id
_entity_poly.type
_entity_poly.pdbx_seq_one_letter_code
_entity_poly.pdbx_strand_id
1 'polypeptide(L)'
;IVGATVSPDGRLGAGRGVNATPLRGVDWSEEPASALFARPVGEAVAAALDDGAREADAPEAALLGCDVEVVGAAGEYLVVRVAGDGPLLRLRPAHPHPELPHAANLRRIAEHPGLALRVLGRPDLDRAATLRPLAVGPVPGEPYTLRLPEEWLGRADLGYDRLQGSHFPRGATVPGPVAPAAVPDPLADAPLWRVRRLLETGV
;
A
#
# COMPACT_ATOMS: atom_id res chain seq x y z
N ILE A 1 -0.04 -0.72 -25.47
CA ILE A 1 -1.23 -0.93 -26.33
C ILE A 1 -1.03 -0.10 -27.58
N VAL A 2 -1.23 -0.67 -28.76
CA VAL A 2 -1.04 0.02 -30.05
C VAL A 2 -2.32 -0.09 -30.87
N GLY A 3 -2.66 0.96 -31.64
CA GLY A 3 -3.81 0.95 -32.54
C GLY A 3 -5.17 1.16 -31.87
N ALA A 4 -5.22 1.50 -30.59
CA ALA A 4 -6.46 1.90 -29.91
C ALA A 4 -6.84 3.33 -30.26
N THR A 5 -8.12 3.55 -30.58
CA THR A 5 -8.71 4.89 -30.68
C THR A 5 -9.33 5.28 -29.34
N VAL A 6 -9.35 6.57 -29.02
CA VAL A 6 -10.01 7.10 -27.82
C VAL A 6 -11.25 7.86 -28.26
N SER A 7 -12.41 7.51 -27.72
CA SER A 7 -13.65 8.24 -27.96
C SER A 7 -13.67 9.57 -27.18
N PRO A 8 -14.55 10.52 -27.51
CA PRO A 8 -14.63 11.81 -26.81
C PRO A 8 -14.89 11.70 -25.31
N ASP A 9 -15.52 10.61 -24.86
CA ASP A 9 -15.76 10.27 -23.44
C ASP A 9 -14.61 9.45 -22.81
N GLY A 10 -13.47 9.30 -23.50
CA GLY A 10 -12.26 8.67 -22.96
C GLY A 10 -12.23 7.14 -23.04
N ARG A 11 -13.20 6.50 -23.71
CA ARG A 11 -13.22 5.04 -23.84
C ARG A 11 -12.28 4.60 -24.94
N LEU A 12 -11.53 3.54 -24.67
CA LEU A 12 -10.66 2.90 -25.66
C LEU A 12 -11.49 2.02 -26.61
N GLY A 13 -11.40 2.29 -27.90
CA GLY A 13 -12.02 1.49 -28.95
C GLY A 13 -11.27 0.18 -29.18
N ALA A 14 -11.99 -0.95 -29.22
CA ALA A 14 -11.46 -2.31 -29.40
C ALA A 14 -11.46 -2.76 -30.87
N GLY A 15 -10.99 -1.89 -31.79
CA GLY A 15 -10.98 -2.18 -33.22
C GLY A 15 -10.04 -3.33 -33.61
N ARG A 16 -10.23 -3.89 -34.82
CA ARG A 16 -9.39 -4.98 -35.39
C ARG A 16 -7.88 -4.69 -35.45
N GLY A 17 -7.47 -3.43 -35.31
CA GLY A 17 -6.07 -3.00 -35.28
C GLY A 17 -5.47 -2.87 -33.88
N VAL A 18 -6.24 -3.13 -32.82
CA VAL A 18 -5.76 -3.03 -31.44
C VAL A 18 -4.92 -4.24 -31.09
N ASN A 19 -3.67 -3.99 -30.69
CA ASN A 19 -2.80 -5.00 -30.13
C ASN A 19 -2.34 -4.58 -28.73
N ALA A 20 -2.56 -5.46 -27.75
CA ALA A 20 -2.04 -5.33 -26.40
C ALA A 20 -0.96 -6.38 -26.22
N THR A 21 0.31 -5.96 -26.25
CA THR A 21 1.43 -6.83 -25.91
C THR A 21 1.58 -6.85 -24.38
N PRO A 22 1.40 -8.01 -23.73
CA PRO A 22 1.66 -8.11 -22.30
C PRO A 22 3.16 -7.98 -22.06
N LEU A 23 3.55 -6.96 -21.29
CA LEU A 23 4.90 -6.86 -20.77
C LEU A 23 4.95 -7.64 -19.45
N ARG A 24 5.99 -8.46 -19.28
CA ARG A 24 6.29 -9.00 -17.94
C ARG A 24 6.59 -7.83 -17.01
N GLY A 25 5.96 -7.83 -15.84
CA GLY A 25 6.27 -6.85 -14.81
C GLY A 25 7.71 -7.02 -14.30
N VAL A 26 8.26 -5.94 -13.75
CA VAL A 26 9.59 -5.91 -13.12
C VAL A 26 9.47 -6.43 -11.68
N ASP A 27 10.46 -7.19 -11.22
CA ASP A 27 10.54 -7.62 -9.82
C ASP A 27 10.80 -6.39 -8.93
N TRP A 28 10.21 -6.34 -7.74
CA TRP A 28 10.41 -5.22 -6.80
C TRP A 28 11.84 -5.10 -6.26
N SER A 29 12.67 -6.13 -6.43
CA SER A 29 14.10 -6.11 -6.14
C SER A 29 14.95 -5.53 -7.27
N GLU A 30 14.39 -5.30 -8.45
CA GLU A 30 15.08 -4.79 -9.63
C GLU A 30 14.79 -3.30 -9.86
N GLU A 31 15.76 -2.59 -10.43
CA GLU A 31 15.56 -1.21 -10.87
C GLU A 31 14.60 -1.16 -12.07
N PRO A 32 13.70 -0.16 -12.15
CA PRO A 32 13.61 1.01 -11.27
C PRO A 32 12.72 0.81 -10.02
N ALA A 33 12.15 -0.39 -9.82
CA ALA A 33 11.16 -0.63 -8.78
C ALA A 33 11.77 -0.62 -7.37
N SER A 34 13.00 -1.13 -7.21
CA SER A 34 13.75 -1.13 -5.95
C SER A 34 13.89 0.27 -5.34
N ALA A 35 14.04 1.30 -6.16
CA ALA A 35 14.16 2.69 -5.70
C ALA A 35 12.94 3.18 -4.90
N LEU A 36 11.75 2.62 -5.14
CA LEU A 36 10.54 2.97 -4.39
C LEU A 36 10.61 2.50 -2.92
N PHE A 37 11.34 1.41 -2.65
CA PHE A 37 11.46 0.80 -1.33
C PHE A 37 12.72 1.22 -0.58
N ALA A 38 13.71 1.77 -1.28
CA ALA A 38 14.97 2.23 -0.69
C ALA A 38 14.82 3.58 0.05
N ARG A 39 13.81 4.39 -0.30
CA ARG A 39 13.61 5.71 0.29
C ARG A 39 12.90 5.63 1.65
N PRO A 40 13.37 6.33 2.70
CA PRO A 40 12.65 6.42 3.96
C PRO A 40 11.23 7.00 3.77
N VAL A 41 10.24 6.41 4.45
CA VAL A 41 8.82 6.79 4.32
C VAL A 41 8.59 8.28 4.58
N GLY A 42 9.23 8.84 5.61
CA GLY A 42 9.09 10.26 5.94
C GLY A 42 9.56 11.19 4.83
N GLU A 43 10.64 10.84 4.14
CA GLU A 43 11.16 11.62 3.00
C GLU A 43 10.27 11.47 1.77
N ALA A 44 9.79 10.25 1.49
CA ALA A 44 8.89 9.99 0.38
C ALA A 44 7.55 10.75 0.52
N VAL A 45 6.98 10.78 1.72
CA VAL A 45 5.75 11.53 2.01
C VAL A 45 5.99 13.04 1.96
N ALA A 46 7.12 13.53 2.48
CA ALA A 46 7.47 14.95 2.40
C ALA A 46 7.58 15.42 0.94
N ALA A 47 8.24 14.63 0.08
CA ALA A 47 8.32 14.92 -1.34
C ALA A 47 6.94 14.92 -2.01
N ALA A 48 6.09 13.92 -1.74
CA ALA A 48 4.74 13.85 -2.30
C ALA A 48 3.85 15.04 -1.89
N LEU A 49 4.00 15.53 -0.65
CA LEU A 49 3.31 16.73 -0.17
C LEU A 49 3.81 18.00 -0.87
N ASP A 50 5.13 18.14 -1.02
CA ASP A 50 5.73 19.29 -1.69
C ASP A 50 5.34 19.33 -3.18
N ASP A 51 5.23 18.18 -3.84
CA ASP A 51 4.79 18.08 -5.23
C ASP A 51 3.28 18.35 -5.38
N GLY A 52 2.44 17.76 -4.52
CA GLY A 52 1.00 18.02 -4.52
C GLY A 52 0.63 19.48 -4.19
N ALA A 53 1.46 20.19 -3.43
CA ALA A 53 1.27 21.62 -3.17
C ALA A 53 1.60 22.52 -4.40
N ARG A 54 2.44 22.04 -5.33
CA ARG A 54 2.84 22.79 -6.53
C ARG A 54 1.85 22.64 -7.68
N GLU A 55 1.11 21.54 -7.71
CA GLU A 55 0.15 21.22 -8.75
C GLU A 55 -1.26 21.18 -8.13
N ALA A 56 -1.99 22.30 -8.17
CA ALA A 56 -3.38 22.36 -7.66
C ALA A 56 -4.37 21.42 -8.40
N ASP A 57 -3.89 20.75 -9.46
CA ASP A 57 -4.60 19.77 -10.30
C ASP A 57 -3.78 18.46 -10.46
N ALA A 58 -2.82 18.18 -9.56
CA ALA A 58 -1.91 17.04 -9.70
C ALA A 58 -2.66 15.70 -9.74
N PRO A 59 -2.32 14.79 -10.67
CA PRO A 59 -2.87 13.44 -10.68
C PRO A 59 -2.43 12.66 -9.43
N GLU A 60 -3.23 11.65 -9.07
CA GLU A 60 -3.07 10.75 -7.92
C GLU A 60 -1.67 10.72 -7.26
N ALA A 61 -1.62 10.98 -5.94
CA ALA A 61 -0.39 11.05 -5.13
C ALA A 61 0.67 9.99 -5.49
N ALA A 62 1.94 10.40 -5.47
CA ALA A 62 3.09 9.57 -5.81
C ALA A 62 3.08 8.22 -5.06
N LEU A 63 3.59 7.18 -5.72
CA LEU A 63 3.70 5.86 -5.14
C LEU A 63 4.72 5.85 -3.99
N LEU A 64 4.35 5.16 -2.92
CA LEU A 64 5.18 4.89 -1.76
C LEU A 64 5.41 3.39 -1.66
N GLY A 65 6.68 2.98 -1.64
CA GLY A 65 7.11 1.63 -1.27
C GLY A 65 7.63 1.63 0.18
N CYS A 66 7.21 0.65 0.99
CA CYS A 66 7.77 0.46 2.33
C CYS A 66 7.61 -0.98 2.81
N ASP A 67 8.52 -1.40 3.69
CA ASP A 67 8.38 -2.64 4.45
C ASP A 67 7.69 -2.34 5.78
N VAL A 68 6.73 -3.18 6.15
CA VAL A 68 5.89 -3.00 7.34
C VAL A 68 5.68 -4.32 8.07
N GLU A 69 5.36 -4.23 9.36
CA GLU A 69 4.88 -5.34 10.18
C GLU A 69 3.39 -5.15 10.47
N VAL A 70 2.59 -6.21 10.33
CA VAL A 70 1.17 -6.19 10.68
C VAL A 70 0.98 -6.12 12.19
N VAL A 71 0.26 -5.11 12.67
CA VAL A 71 -0.15 -5.00 14.08
C VAL A 71 -1.49 -5.69 14.30
N GLY A 72 -2.43 -5.53 13.36
CA GLY A 72 -3.75 -6.13 13.41
C GLY A 72 -4.83 -5.22 12.82
N ALA A 73 -6.09 -5.47 13.16
CA ALA A 73 -7.22 -4.67 12.71
C ALA A 73 -7.60 -3.58 13.73
N ALA A 74 -8.01 -2.41 13.23
CA ALA A 74 -8.66 -1.35 14.01
C ALA A 74 -9.89 -0.85 13.24
N GLY A 75 -11.07 -1.40 13.55
CA GLY A 75 -12.28 -1.16 12.75
C GLY A 75 -12.10 -1.68 11.32
N GLU A 76 -12.32 -0.82 10.33
CA GLU A 76 -12.13 -1.15 8.90
C GLU A 76 -10.68 -0.98 8.42
N TYR A 77 -9.76 -0.56 9.29
CA TYR A 77 -8.35 -0.35 8.95
C TYR A 77 -7.52 -1.57 9.31
N LEU A 78 -6.59 -1.91 8.43
CA LEU A 78 -5.43 -2.71 8.80
C LEU A 78 -4.36 -1.77 9.36
N VAL A 79 -3.87 -2.01 10.57
CA VAL A 79 -2.81 -1.21 11.18
C VAL A 79 -1.49 -1.95 11.03
N VAL A 80 -0.49 -1.22 10.57
CA VAL A 80 0.87 -1.72 10.34
C VAL A 80 1.90 -0.77 10.94
N ARG A 81 3.06 -1.28 11.31
CA ARG A 81 4.23 -0.50 11.73
C ARG A 81 5.25 -0.49 10.61
N VAL A 82 5.72 0.68 10.19
CA VAL A 82 6.85 0.75 9.24
C VAL A 82 8.10 0.14 9.89
N ALA A 83 8.83 -0.69 9.14
CA ALA A 83 10.03 -1.36 9.63
C ALA A 83 11.08 -0.37 10.16
N GLY A 84 11.94 -0.82 11.09
CA GLY A 84 12.98 0.00 11.70
C GLY A 84 12.45 1.03 12.70
N ASP A 85 11.51 0.61 13.57
CA ASP A 85 10.84 1.46 14.57
C ASP A 85 10.11 2.68 13.97
N GLY A 86 9.65 2.54 12.73
CA GLY A 86 8.92 3.58 12.02
C GLY A 86 7.49 3.81 12.55
N PRO A 87 6.80 4.82 12.00
CA PRO A 87 5.47 5.20 12.46
C PRO A 87 4.45 4.09 12.17
N LEU A 88 3.32 4.14 12.89
CA LEU A 88 2.15 3.36 12.54
C LEU A 88 1.43 3.97 11.33
N LEU A 89 0.91 3.10 10.47
CA LEU A 89 0.09 3.45 9.32
C LEU A 89 -1.25 2.71 9.38
N ARG A 90 -2.30 3.40 8.95
CA ARG A 90 -3.61 2.84 8.65
C ARG A 90 -3.68 2.51 7.16
N LEU A 91 -3.82 1.23 6.84
CA LEU A 91 -4.08 0.76 5.49
C LEU A 91 -5.59 0.67 5.26
N ARG A 92 -6.06 1.26 4.16
CA ARG A 92 -7.46 1.21 3.74
C ARG A 92 -7.56 0.83 2.26
N PRO A 93 -8.65 0.18 1.81
CA PRO A 93 -8.76 -0.19 0.40
C PRO A 93 -8.61 1.00 -0.54
N ALA A 94 -7.73 0.88 -1.53
CA ALA A 94 -7.62 1.89 -2.60
C ALA A 94 -8.91 1.92 -3.44
N HIS A 95 -9.48 0.74 -3.71
CA HIS A 95 -10.68 0.54 -4.51
C HIS A 95 -11.72 -0.27 -3.71
N PRO A 96 -12.64 0.38 -2.98
CA PRO A 96 -13.57 -0.30 -2.07
C PRO A 96 -14.78 -0.96 -2.76
N HIS A 97 -14.69 -1.30 -4.05
CA HIS A 97 -15.81 -1.92 -4.77
C HIS A 97 -16.06 -3.35 -4.22
N PRO A 98 -17.33 -3.72 -3.93
CA PRO A 98 -17.63 -4.99 -3.24
C PRO A 98 -17.24 -6.24 -4.04
N GLU A 99 -17.14 -6.13 -5.36
CA GLU A 99 -16.71 -7.24 -6.22
C GLU A 99 -15.19 -7.43 -6.25
N LEU A 100 -14.41 -6.43 -5.80
CA LEU A 100 -12.95 -6.52 -5.77
C LEU A 100 -12.49 -7.18 -4.45
N PRO A 101 -11.48 -8.06 -4.51
CA PRO A 101 -10.94 -8.74 -3.33
C PRO A 101 -10.26 -7.81 -2.31
N HIS A 102 -10.03 -6.54 -2.63
CA HIS A 102 -9.20 -5.61 -1.86
C HIS A 102 -9.53 -5.55 -0.36
N ALA A 103 -10.78 -5.26 -0.01
CA ALA A 103 -11.18 -5.20 1.40
C ALA A 103 -11.05 -6.56 2.11
N ALA A 104 -11.37 -7.66 1.42
CA ALA A 104 -11.24 -9.00 1.96
C ALA A 104 -9.78 -9.40 2.18
N ASN A 105 -8.88 -9.00 1.28
CA ASN A 105 -7.44 -9.22 1.42
C ASN A 105 -6.88 -8.48 2.65
N LEU A 106 -7.24 -7.21 2.85
CA LEU A 106 -6.77 -6.45 4.02
C LEU A 106 -7.26 -7.06 5.34
N ARG A 107 -8.53 -7.52 5.41
CA ARG A 107 -9.05 -8.23 6.58
C ARG A 107 -8.28 -9.52 6.84
N ARG A 108 -8.01 -10.31 5.80
CA ARG A 108 -7.24 -11.55 5.90
C ARG A 108 -5.79 -11.30 6.34
N ILE A 109 -5.16 -10.23 5.86
CA ILE A 109 -3.83 -9.84 6.32
C ILE A 109 -3.86 -9.49 7.81
N ALA A 110 -4.88 -8.77 8.27
CA ALA A 110 -5.00 -8.36 9.67
C ALA A 110 -5.16 -9.54 10.66
N GLU A 111 -5.52 -10.73 10.17
CA GLU A 111 -5.54 -11.98 10.96
C GLU A 111 -4.13 -12.52 11.29
N HIS A 112 -3.07 -11.90 10.75
CA HIS A 112 -1.68 -12.33 10.91
C HIS A 112 -0.80 -11.22 11.53
N PRO A 113 -1.00 -10.85 12.81
CA PRO A 113 -0.06 -9.97 13.52
C PRO A 113 1.38 -10.49 13.48
N GLY A 114 2.34 -9.57 13.35
CA GLY A 114 3.77 -9.87 13.17
C GLY A 114 4.17 -10.18 11.72
N LEU A 115 3.22 -10.30 10.78
CA LEU A 115 3.53 -10.58 9.38
C LEU A 115 4.30 -9.41 8.76
N ALA A 116 5.51 -9.69 8.28
CA ALA A 116 6.30 -8.74 7.51
C ALA A 116 5.74 -8.66 6.08
N LEU A 117 5.52 -7.45 5.58
CA LEU A 117 4.95 -7.16 4.28
C LEU A 117 5.68 -6.03 3.59
N ARG A 118 6.05 -6.24 2.32
CA ARG A 118 6.42 -5.15 1.43
C ARG A 118 5.14 -4.57 0.84
N VAL A 119 4.91 -3.27 1.00
CA VAL A 119 3.69 -2.59 0.57
C VAL A 119 4.04 -1.53 -0.46
N LEU A 120 3.33 -1.55 -1.59
CA LEU A 120 3.29 -0.47 -2.56
C LEU A 120 1.92 0.18 -2.51
N GLY A 121 1.84 1.48 -2.27
CA GLY A 121 0.56 2.18 -2.14
C GLY A 121 0.64 3.67 -2.44
N ARG A 122 -0.51 4.33 -2.37
CA ARG A 122 -0.64 5.80 -2.50
C ARG A 122 -0.93 6.42 -1.13
N PRO A 123 -0.12 7.35 -0.63
CA PRO A 123 -0.45 8.10 0.57
C PRO A 123 -1.80 8.82 0.40
N ASP A 124 -2.64 8.77 1.43
CA ASP A 124 -3.88 9.56 1.47
C ASP A 124 -3.54 10.92 2.08
N LEU A 125 -3.27 11.92 1.24
CA LEU A 125 -2.77 13.22 1.70
C LEU A 125 -3.79 14.00 2.54
N ASP A 126 -5.08 13.65 2.44
CA ASP A 126 -6.15 14.21 3.26
C ASP A 126 -6.27 13.52 4.63
N ARG A 127 -5.54 12.42 4.84
CA ARG A 127 -5.63 11.60 6.06
C ARG A 127 -4.24 11.23 6.58
N ALA A 128 -3.85 11.88 7.66
CA ALA A 128 -2.59 11.60 8.34
C ALA A 128 -2.41 10.10 8.63
N ALA A 129 -1.18 9.62 8.45
CA ALA A 129 -0.78 8.23 8.67
C ALA A 129 -1.66 7.20 7.93
N THR A 130 -2.19 7.55 6.75
CA THR A 130 -3.05 6.65 5.96
C THR A 130 -2.42 6.35 4.60
N LEU A 131 -2.39 5.07 4.25
CA LEU A 131 -1.88 4.56 2.98
C LEU A 131 -2.97 3.74 2.30
N ARG A 132 -3.13 3.91 0.99
CA ARG A 132 -3.99 3.11 0.14
C ARG A 132 -3.11 2.09 -0.58
N PRO A 133 -2.90 0.89 -0.02
CA PRO A 133 -2.05 -0.11 -0.66
C PRO A 133 -2.68 -0.52 -1.99
N LEU A 134 -1.85 -0.68 -3.01
CA LEU A 134 -2.23 -1.20 -4.32
C LEU A 134 -1.80 -2.65 -4.45
N ALA A 135 -0.59 -2.96 -3.98
CA ALA A 135 -0.03 -4.30 -4.01
C ALA A 135 0.78 -4.58 -2.75
N VAL A 136 0.92 -5.87 -2.44
CA VAL A 136 1.76 -6.37 -1.34
C VAL A 136 2.63 -7.52 -1.79
N GLY A 137 3.78 -7.68 -1.17
CA GLY A 137 4.74 -8.74 -1.47
C GLY A 137 5.45 -9.22 -0.22
N PRO A 138 6.22 -10.31 -0.31
CA PRO A 138 7.07 -10.72 0.78
C PRO A 138 8.23 -9.74 0.98
N VAL A 139 8.59 -9.48 2.23
CA VAL A 139 9.87 -8.85 2.58
C VAL A 139 11.01 -9.87 2.41
N PRO A 140 12.05 -9.61 1.59
CA PRO A 140 13.19 -10.51 1.43
C PRO A 140 13.93 -10.74 2.75
N GLY A 141 14.26 -12.00 3.05
CA GLY A 141 14.99 -12.38 4.27
C GLY A 141 14.12 -12.55 5.52
N GLU A 142 12.86 -12.13 5.48
CA GLU A 142 11.94 -12.28 6.62
C GLU A 142 11.30 -13.67 6.66
N PRO A 143 11.39 -14.41 7.79
CA PRO A 143 10.87 -15.77 7.88
C PRO A 143 9.33 -15.81 7.97
N TYR A 144 8.72 -14.76 8.52
CA TYR A 144 7.27 -14.65 8.70
C TYR A 144 6.69 -13.61 7.72
N THR A 145 6.62 -14.01 6.46
CA THR A 145 6.24 -13.17 5.31
C THR A 145 5.34 -13.95 4.34
N LEU A 146 4.75 -13.27 3.35
CA LEU A 146 3.88 -13.91 2.35
C LEU A 146 4.59 -15.01 1.54
N ARG A 147 3.83 -16.02 1.12
CA ARG A 147 4.27 -17.14 0.28
C ARG A 147 3.47 -17.10 -1.02
N LEU A 148 3.86 -16.18 -1.90
CA LEU A 148 3.13 -15.97 -3.15
C LEU A 148 3.56 -16.97 -4.24
N PRO A 149 2.65 -17.35 -5.14
CA PRO A 149 2.99 -18.15 -6.32
C PRO A 149 4.03 -17.46 -7.21
N GLU A 150 4.88 -18.22 -7.89
CA GLU A 150 5.92 -17.67 -8.78
C GLU A 150 5.32 -16.85 -9.94
N GLU A 151 4.14 -17.24 -10.43
CA GLU A 151 3.42 -16.54 -11.49
C GLU A 151 3.03 -15.10 -11.12
N TRP A 152 3.01 -14.77 -9.83
CA TRP A 152 2.71 -13.44 -9.32
C TRP A 152 3.95 -12.55 -9.20
N LEU A 153 5.14 -13.08 -9.53
CA LEU A 153 6.40 -12.33 -9.58
C LEU A 153 6.64 -11.52 -8.28
N GLY A 154 6.46 -12.20 -7.15
CA GLY A 154 6.72 -11.64 -5.83
C GLY A 154 5.72 -10.58 -5.34
N ARG A 155 4.56 -10.39 -5.98
CA ARG A 155 3.56 -9.40 -5.51
C ARG A 155 2.12 -9.83 -5.81
N ALA A 156 1.22 -9.55 -4.90
CA ALA A 156 -0.21 -9.66 -5.09
C ALA A 156 -0.79 -8.26 -5.31
N ASP A 157 -1.49 -8.05 -6.43
CA ASP A 157 -2.31 -6.87 -6.64
C ASP A 157 -3.58 -7.00 -5.79
N LEU A 158 -3.75 -6.11 -4.81
CA LEU A 158 -4.85 -6.24 -3.86
C LEU A 158 -6.23 -6.03 -4.52
N GLY A 159 -6.29 -5.32 -5.64
CA GLY A 159 -7.51 -5.09 -6.41
C GLY A 159 -7.94 -6.27 -7.25
N TYR A 160 -7.02 -7.17 -7.65
CA TYR A 160 -7.32 -8.25 -8.60
C TYR A 160 -7.03 -9.64 -8.06
N ASP A 161 -5.94 -9.80 -7.31
CA ASP A 161 -5.53 -11.08 -6.76
C ASP A 161 -6.27 -11.36 -5.45
N ARG A 162 -6.70 -12.62 -5.27
CA ARG A 162 -7.32 -13.06 -4.02
C ARG A 162 -6.30 -13.84 -3.20
N LEU A 163 -5.84 -13.24 -2.10
CA LEU A 163 -4.95 -13.91 -1.15
C LEU A 163 -5.67 -15.12 -0.55
N GLN A 164 -4.98 -16.24 -0.40
CA GLN A 164 -5.53 -17.48 0.18
C GLN A 164 -4.73 -17.90 1.40
N GLY A 165 -5.27 -18.77 2.25
CA GLY A 165 -4.57 -19.23 3.46
C GLY A 165 -3.22 -19.91 3.17
N SER A 166 -3.07 -20.54 1.99
CA SER A 166 -1.79 -21.09 1.51
C SER A 166 -0.71 -20.04 1.27
N HIS A 167 -1.11 -18.77 1.04
CA HIS A 167 -0.19 -17.66 0.82
C HIS A 167 0.36 -17.07 2.13
N PHE A 168 -0.14 -17.53 3.28
CA PHE A 168 0.34 -17.09 4.58
C PHE A 168 1.25 -18.15 5.20
N PRO A 169 2.29 -17.73 5.94
CA PRO A 169 3.17 -18.66 6.63
C PRO A 169 2.41 -19.48 7.67
N ARG A 170 2.63 -20.80 7.65
CA ARG A 170 2.06 -21.72 8.65
C ARG A 170 2.87 -21.61 9.93
N GLY A 171 2.21 -21.37 11.07
CA GLY A 171 2.80 -21.66 12.38
C GLY A 171 3.50 -20.52 13.11
N ALA A 172 3.11 -19.25 12.96
CA ALA A 172 3.33 -18.35 14.09
C ALA A 172 2.35 -18.75 15.19
N THR A 173 2.87 -19.10 16.36
CA THR A 173 2.10 -19.01 17.60
C THR A 173 1.58 -17.59 17.70
N VAL A 174 0.31 -17.43 17.36
CA VAL A 174 -0.50 -16.27 17.71
C VAL A 174 -0.28 -16.07 19.21
N PRO A 175 0.33 -14.96 19.68
CA PRO A 175 0.08 -14.54 21.06
C PRO A 175 -1.44 -14.48 21.13
N GLY A 176 -2.05 -15.34 21.96
CA GLY A 176 -3.50 -15.55 22.01
C GLY A 176 -4.24 -14.21 21.94
N PRO A 177 -5.48 -14.20 21.39
CA PRO A 177 -6.15 -13.00 20.89
C PRO A 177 -5.77 -11.82 21.77
N VAL A 178 -4.99 -10.89 21.20
CA VAL A 178 -4.60 -9.68 21.90
C VAL A 178 -5.92 -9.00 22.24
N ALA A 179 -6.43 -9.21 23.46
CA ALA A 179 -7.67 -8.61 23.95
C ALA A 179 -7.56 -7.15 23.62
N PRO A 180 -8.48 -6.57 22.81
CA PRO A 180 -8.22 -5.44 21.92
C PRO A 180 -7.25 -4.49 22.60
N ALA A 181 -5.95 -4.76 22.40
CA ALA A 181 -4.94 -3.90 22.99
C ALA A 181 -5.18 -2.64 22.21
N ALA A 182 -5.45 -1.53 22.90
CA ALA A 182 -5.71 -0.24 22.30
C ALA A 182 -4.67 -0.07 21.20
N VAL A 183 -5.09 -0.30 19.95
CA VAL A 183 -4.17 -0.29 18.82
C VAL A 183 -3.58 1.11 18.87
N PRO A 184 -2.25 1.25 19.06
CA PRO A 184 -1.70 2.53 19.43
C PRO A 184 -2.12 3.54 18.37
N ASP A 185 -2.56 4.74 18.78
CA ASP A 185 -3.08 5.72 17.83
C ASP A 185 -1.98 6.07 16.82
N PRO A 186 -2.16 5.77 15.53
CA PRO A 186 -1.22 6.15 14.48
C PRO A 186 -0.96 7.66 14.38
N LEU A 187 -1.79 8.49 15.00
CA LEU A 187 -1.57 9.94 15.08
C LEU A 187 -0.74 10.36 16.29
N ALA A 188 -0.48 9.48 17.26
CA ALA A 188 0.31 9.81 18.45
C ALA A 188 1.73 10.30 18.09
N ASP A 189 2.31 9.72 17.03
CA ASP A 189 3.64 10.06 16.53
C ASP A 189 3.61 10.97 15.28
N ALA A 190 2.43 11.47 14.90
CA ALA A 190 2.32 12.33 13.72
C ALA A 190 3.04 13.67 13.97
N PRO A 191 3.74 14.24 12.95
CA PRO A 191 4.41 15.53 13.07
C PRO A 191 3.40 16.69 13.07
N LEU A 192 2.59 16.80 14.13
CA LEU A 192 1.57 17.83 14.33
C LEU A 192 2.15 19.25 14.29
N TRP A 193 3.47 19.40 14.42
CA TRP A 193 4.17 20.66 14.25
C TRP A 193 3.94 21.31 12.87
N ARG A 194 3.69 20.53 11.80
CA ARG A 194 3.35 21.10 10.48
C ARG A 194 1.94 21.69 10.45
N VAL A 195 0.97 21.03 11.09
CA VAL A 195 -0.41 21.55 11.23
C VAL A 195 -0.40 22.85 12.03
N ARG A 196 0.37 22.88 13.11
CA ARG A 196 0.55 24.10 13.92
C ARG A 196 1.17 25.23 13.11
N ARG A 197 2.21 24.97 12.33
CA ARG A 197 2.84 25.99 11.47
C ARG A 197 1.88 26.54 10.42
N LEU A 198 1.07 25.70 9.77
CA LEU A 198 0.08 26.14 8.77
C LEU A 198 -1.00 27.03 9.39
N LEU A 199 -1.45 26.73 10.61
CA LEU A 199 -2.35 27.60 11.38
C LEU A 199 -1.68 28.91 11.81
N GLU A 200 -0.39 28.89 12.14
CA GLU A 200 0.37 30.07 12.55
C GLU A 200 0.75 30.98 11.37
N THR A 201 0.90 30.45 10.15
CA THR A 201 1.14 31.24 8.93
C THR A 201 -0.14 31.65 8.20
N GLY A 202 -1.31 31.22 8.69
CA GLY A 202 -2.63 31.60 8.19
C GLY A 202 -3.27 32.72 9.02
N VAL A 203 -2.57 33.86 9.17
CA VAL A 203 -3.10 35.16 9.62
C VAL A 203 -2.40 36.27 8.85
#